data_AF-A0A258CNT6-F1
#
_entry.id   AF-A0A258CNT6-F1
#
_cell.length_a   1.000
_cell.length_b   1.000
_cell.length_c   1.000
_cell.angle_alpha   90.00
_cell.angle_beta   90.00
_cell.angle_gamma   90.00
#
_symmetry.space_group_name_H-M   'P 1'
#
loop_
_entity.id
_entity.type
_entity.pdbx_description
1 polymer ?
#
loop_
_entity_poly.entity_id
_entity_poly.type
_entity_poly.pdbx_seq_one_letter_code
_entity_poly.pdbx_strand_id
1 'polypeptide(L)' 'MGFKMGIVGLPNVGKSTLFNALTRTAAAQAANFPFCTIEPNVGEVSV' A
#
# COMPACT_ATOMS: atom_id res chain seq x y z
N MET A 1 -11.31 6.19 16.99
CA MET A 1 -10.32 5.08 17.04
C MET A 1 -10.82 3.97 16.14
N GLY A 2 -10.24 3.83 14.94
CA GLY A 2 -10.64 2.81 13.95
C GLY A 2 -9.71 1.60 13.93
N PHE A 3 -10.16 0.52 13.30
CA PHE A 3 -9.37 -0.70 13.10
C PHE A 3 -8.27 -0.48 12.06
N LYS A 4 -7.02 -0.83 12.38
CA LYS A 4 -5.88 -0.72 11.45
C LYS A 4 -5.57 -2.11 10.89
N MET A 5 -5.38 -2.20 9.57
CA MET A 5 -4.97 -3.42 8.88
C MET A 5 -3.80 -3.14 7.94
N GLY A 6 -2.90 -4.12 7.78
CA GLY A 6 -1.75 -4.04 6.88
C GLY A 6 -1.90 -4.98 5.69
N ILE A 7 -1.42 -4.55 4.51
CA ILE A 7 -1.36 -5.36 3.29
C ILE A 7 0.02 -6.03 3.22
N VAL A 8 0.08 -7.37 3.30
CA VAL A 8 1.33 -8.15 3.30
C VAL A 8 1.37 -9.14 2.13
N GLY A 9 2.57 -9.45 1.63
CA GLY A 9 2.76 -10.40 0.52
C GLY A 9 4.10 -10.27 -0.19
N LEU A 10 4.42 -11.25 -1.04
CA LEU A 10 5.68 -11.36 -1.77
C LEU A 10 5.99 -10.13 -2.63
N PRO A 11 7.26 -9.88 -3.01
CA PRO A 11 7.61 -8.80 -3.94
C PRO A 11 6.77 -8.87 -5.24
N ASN A 12 6.40 -7.70 -5.77
CA ASN A 12 5.71 -7.55 -7.07
C ASN A 12 4.31 -8.19 -7.23
N VAL A 13 3.65 -8.63 -6.16
CA VAL A 13 2.26 -9.18 -6.22
C VAL A 13 1.15 -8.12 -6.31
N GLY A 14 1.47 -6.85 -6.62
CA GLY A 14 0.49 -5.78 -6.77
C GLY A 14 0.04 -5.07 -5.48
N LYS A 15 0.78 -5.21 -4.37
CA LYS A 15 0.44 -4.59 -3.07
C LYS A 15 0.28 -3.07 -3.15
N SER A 16 1.23 -2.37 -3.79
CA SER A 16 1.18 -0.92 -3.96
C SER A 16 0.00 -0.49 -4.83
N THR A 17 -0.34 -1.29 -5.85
CA THR A 17 -1.50 -1.07 -6.72
C THR A 17 -2.81 -1.15 -5.94
N LEU A 18 -2.97 -2.17 -5.10
CA LEU A 18 -4.15 -2.32 -4.25
C LEU A 18 -4.24 -1.19 -3.22
N PHE A 19 -3.14 -0.82 -2.58
CA PHE A 19 -3.10 0.29 -1.63
C PHE A 19 -3.56 1.60 -2.30
N ASN A 20 -2.98 1.95 -3.45
CA ASN A 20 -3.33 3.16 -4.18
C ASN A 20 -4.79 3.17 -4.65
N ALA A 21 -5.34 2.01 -5.04
CA ALA A 21 -6.74 1.89 -5.43
C ALA A 21 -7.68 2.13 -4.24
N LEU A 22 -7.34 1.60 -3.06
CA LEU A 22 -8.13 1.75 -1.83
C LEU A 22 -8.06 3.17 -1.28
N THR A 23 -6.87 3.78 -1.26
CA THR A 23 -6.68 5.13 -0.72
C THR A 23 -7.02 6.22 -1.74
N ARG A 24 -7.25 5.87 -3.01
CA ARG A 24 -7.35 6.81 -4.14
C ARG A 24 -6.18 7.80 -4.18
N THR A 25 -5.01 7.40 -3.68
CA THR A 25 -3.78 8.20 -3.67
C THR A 25 -2.72 7.53 -4.52
N ALA A 26 -1.77 8.31 -5.04
CA ALA A 26 -0.56 7.79 -5.70
C ALA A 26 0.62 7.63 -4.71
N ALA A 27 0.31 7.44 -3.41
CA ALA A 27 1.30 7.51 -2.34
C ALA A 27 2.24 6.29 -2.30
N ALA A 28 1.74 5.10 -2.64
CA ALA A 28 2.59 3.90 -2.69
C ALA A 28 3.31 3.82 -4.04
N GLN A 29 4.63 3.96 -4.01
CA GLN A 29 5.47 3.72 -5.19
C GLN A 29 5.37 2.24 -5.61
N ALA A 30 4.96 2.03 -6.86
CA ALA A 30 4.94 0.73 -7.52
C ALA A 30 6.12 0.70 -8.52
N ALA A 31 7.30 0.32 -8.05
CA ALA A 31 8.48 0.16 -8.90
C ALA A 31 8.98 -1.29 -8.86
N ASN A 32 9.65 -1.72 -9.94
CA ASN A 32 10.06 -3.11 -10.16
C ASN A 32 11.39 -3.49 -9.47
N PHE A 33 11.69 -2.90 -8.31
CA PHE A 33 12.81 -3.31 -7.48
C PHE A 33 12.29 -3.87 -6.13
N PRO A 34 12.85 -4.99 -5.64
CA PRO A 34 12.43 -5.53 -4.35
C PRO A 34 12.65 -4.50 -3.24
N PHE A 35 11.71 -4.42 -2.29
CA PHE A 35 11.72 -3.50 -1.14
C PHE A 35 11.50 -2.01 -1.44
N CYS A 36 10.81 -1.60 -2.53
CA CYS A 36 10.43 -0.17 -2.71
C CYS A 36 9.66 0.45 -1.54
N THR A 37 8.96 -0.35 -0.75
CA THR A 37 8.17 0.06 0.43
C THR A 37 8.90 -0.33 1.70
N ILE A 38 10.00 0.37 2.00
CA ILE A 38 10.74 0.22 3.28
C ILE A 38 9.97 0.88 4.42
N GLU A 39 9.30 2.00 4.13
CA GLU A 39 8.46 2.73 5.08
C GLU A 39 6.96 2.41 4.83
N PRO A 40 6.18 2.08 5.88
CA PRO A 40 4.78 1.69 5.70
C PRO A 40 3.94 2.90 5.28
N ASN A 41 3.35 2.85 4.09
CA ASN A 41 2.35 3.83 3.67
C ASN A 41 1.07 3.64 4.50
N VAL A 42 0.64 4.71 5.18
CA VAL A 42 -0.61 4.72 5.96
C VAL A 42 -1.61 5.62 5.25
N GLY A 43 -2.81 5.09 4.98
CA GLY A 43 -3.91 5.84 4.38
C GLY A 43 -5.22 5.50 5.07
N GLU A 44 -6.10 6.49 5.19
CA GLU A 44 -7.47 6.29 5.66
C GLU A 44 -8.41 6.19 4.46
N VAL A 45 -9.30 5.20 4.50
CA VAL A 45 -10.32 4.98 3.46
C VAL A 45 -11.67 5.29 4.09
N SER A 46 -12.33 6.34 3.61
CA SER A 46 -13.72 6.64 3.95
C SER A 46 -14.64 5.59 3.30
N VAL A 47 -15.48 4.94 4.09
CA VAL A 47 -16.55 4.04 3.59
C VAL A 47 -17.72 4.86 3.09
#